data_AF-A0A6J6BV70-F1
#
_entry.id   AF-A0A6J6BV70-F1
#
_cell.length_a   1.000
_cell.length_b   1.000
_cell.length_c   1.000
_cell.angle_alpha   90.00
_cell.angle_beta   90.00
_cell.angle_gamma   90.00
#
_symmetry.space_group_name_H-M   'P 1'
#
loop_
_entity.id
_entity.type
_entity.pdbx_description
1 polymer ?
#
loop_
_entity_poly.entity_id
_entity_poly.type
_entity_poly.pdbx_seq_one_letter_code
_entity_poly.pdbx_strand_id
1 'polypeptide(L)'
;MLLTGAAYQARDAEIKNRSMAESGLSGALGLLLSDGLPHASASEQALLRELSALTEKIRIAIALHTDSVSSTQMVRKKFIVRAFRLAGTAPLPVTYEFESDVL
;
A
#
# COMPACT_ATOMS: atom_id res chain seq x y z
N MET A 1 -16.83 12.86 10.10
CA MET A 1 -16.62 13.61 8.84
C MET A 1 -15.25 13.35 8.18
N LEU A 2 -14.27 12.78 8.89
CA LEU A 2 -12.93 12.53 8.34
C LEU A 2 -12.95 11.55 7.15
N LEU A 3 -13.59 10.38 7.30
CA LEU A 3 -13.66 9.36 6.24
C LEU A 3 -14.30 9.89 4.95
N THR A 4 -15.43 10.60 5.07
CA THR A 4 -16.13 11.17 3.92
C THR A 4 -15.24 12.17 3.16
N GLY A 5 -14.54 13.05 3.88
CA GLY A 5 -13.61 14.00 3.26
C GLY A 5 -12.45 13.30 2.56
N ALA A 6 -11.84 12.31 3.21
CA ALA A 6 -10.76 11.53 2.62
C ALA A 6 -11.23 10.73 1.37
N ALA A 7 -12.46 10.21 1.39
CA ALA A 7 -13.02 9.49 0.25
C ALA A 7 -13.24 10.40 -0.97
N TYR A 8 -13.75 11.62 -0.76
CA TYR A 8 -13.87 12.61 -1.85
C TYR A 8 -12.49 13.03 -2.38
N GLN A 9 -11.52 13.30 -1.48
CA GLN A 9 -10.17 13.65 -1.89
C GLN A 9 -9.50 12.55 -2.72
N ALA A 10 -9.59 11.29 -2.29
CA ALA A 10 -9.05 10.16 -3.05
C ALA A 10 -9.71 9.99 -4.41
N ARG A 11 -11.04 10.14 -4.47
CA ARG A 11 -11.82 10.02 -5.71
C ARG A 11 -11.47 11.11 -6.73
N ASP A 12 -11.39 12.35 -6.29
CA ASP A 12 -11.23 13.51 -7.17
C ASP A 12 -9.75 13.87 -7.43
N ALA A 13 -8.81 13.17 -6.79
CA ALA A 13 -7.38 13.39 -6.98
C ALA A 13 -6.93 13.10 -8.42
N GLU A 14 -6.12 14.03 -8.96
CA GLU A 14 -5.36 13.81 -10.19
C GLU A 14 -4.40 12.62 -10.03
N ILE A 15 -4.05 11.97 -11.15
CA ILE A 15 -3.19 10.77 -11.16
C ILE A 15 -1.89 10.97 -10.36
N LYS A 16 -1.29 12.16 -10.45
CA LYS A 16 -0.04 12.49 -9.73
C LYS A 16 -0.19 12.51 -8.21
N ASN A 17 -1.36 12.91 -7.71
CA ASN A 17 -1.64 13.08 -6.28
C ASN A 17 -2.51 11.94 -5.71
N ARG A 18 -2.98 11.03 -6.58
CA ARG A 18 -3.87 9.93 -6.21
C ARG A 18 -3.25 9.04 -5.14
N SER A 19 -1.95 8.71 -5.27
CA SER A 19 -1.24 7.89 -4.28
C SER A 19 -1.33 8.49 -2.87
N MET A 20 -0.99 9.77 -2.71
CA MET A 20 -1.08 10.45 -1.43
C MET A 20 -2.53 10.50 -0.89
N ALA A 21 -3.50 10.79 -1.76
CA ALA A 21 -4.90 10.89 -1.35
C ALA A 21 -5.48 9.53 -0.91
N GLU A 22 -5.11 8.44 -1.60
CA GLU A 22 -5.48 7.06 -1.24
C GLU A 22 -4.79 6.60 0.06
N SER A 23 -3.53 6.98 0.32
CA SER A 23 -2.88 6.79 1.62
C SER A 23 -3.66 7.48 2.75
N GLY A 24 -4.08 8.73 2.53
CA GLY A 24 -4.90 9.48 3.49
C GLY A 24 -6.26 8.80 3.79
N LEU A 25 -6.93 8.27 2.76
CA LEU A 25 -8.14 7.48 2.92
C LEU A 25 -7.89 6.18 3.69
N SER A 26 -6.78 5.50 3.41
CA SER A 26 -6.41 4.25 4.10
C SER A 26 -6.11 4.51 5.59
N GLY A 27 -5.44 5.63 5.91
CA GLY A 27 -5.26 6.09 7.28
C GLY A 27 -6.59 6.38 7.99
N ALA A 28 -7.53 7.04 7.32
CA ALA A 28 -8.87 7.29 7.85
C ALA A 28 -9.64 6.00 8.17
N LEU A 29 -9.54 4.99 7.29
CA LEU A 29 -10.11 3.66 7.50
C LEU A 29 -9.42 2.91 8.65
N GLY A 30 -8.11 3.05 8.80
CA GLY A 30 -7.35 2.47 9.92
C GLY A 30 -7.82 3.02 11.28
N LEU A 31 -8.05 4.33 11.37
CA LEU A 31 -8.62 4.95 12.57
C LEU A 31 -10.03 4.43 12.86
N LEU A 32 -10.87 4.30 11.83
CA LEU A 32 -12.22 3.71 11.99
C LEU A 32 -12.17 2.26 12.48
N LEU A 33 -11.25 1.45 11.96
CA LEU A 33 -11.07 0.07 12.42
C LEU A 33 -10.64 -0.01 13.88
N SER A 34 -9.77 0.91 14.32
CA SER A 34 -9.29 0.94 15.71
C SER A 34 -10.36 1.31 16.74
N ASP A 35 -11.35 2.14 16.35
CA ASP A 35 -12.35 2.71 17.26
C ASP A 35 -13.78 2.11 17.05
N GLY A 36 -14.06 1.54 15.88
CA GLY A 36 -15.43 1.22 15.45
C GLY A 36 -15.99 -0.12 15.95
N LEU A 37 -15.13 -1.10 16.26
CA LEU A 37 -15.56 -2.47 16.64
C LEU A 37 -16.47 -2.54 17.90
N PRO A 38 -16.21 -1.78 18.99
CA PRO A 38 -17.01 -1.85 20.21
C PRO A 38 -18.42 -1.24 20.08
N HIS A 39 -18.61 -0.34 19.11
CA HIS A 39 -19.84 0.46 18.96
C HIS A 39 -20.64 0.12 17.70
N ALA A 40 -20.13 -0.78 16.86
CA ALA A 40 -20.75 -1.20 15.61
C ALA A 40 -21.94 -2.15 15.84
N SER A 41 -23.00 -1.95 15.05
CA SER A 41 -24.09 -2.90 14.87
C SER A 41 -23.59 -4.24 14.29
N ALA A 42 -24.38 -5.30 14.42
CA ALA A 42 -23.99 -6.63 13.92
C ALA A 42 -23.62 -6.64 12.42
N SER A 43 -24.33 -5.85 11.59
CA SER A 43 -24.02 -5.68 10.17
C SER A 43 -22.71 -4.93 9.93
N GLU A 44 -22.43 -3.89 10.71
CA GLU A 44 -21.19 -3.11 10.59
C GLU A 44 -19.97 -3.93 11.06
N GLN A 45 -20.13 -4.77 12.09
CA GLN A 45 -19.06 -5.66 12.55
C GLN A 45 -18.62 -6.65 11.45
N ALA A 46 -19.55 -7.17 10.64
CA ALA A 46 -19.21 -8.04 9.53
C ALA A 46 -18.34 -7.31 8.49
N LEU A 47 -18.72 -6.08 8.13
CA LEU A 47 -17.97 -5.24 7.20
C LEU A 47 -16.59 -4.85 7.74
N LEU A 48 -16.48 -4.49 9.02
CA LEU A 48 -15.20 -4.14 9.65
C LEU A 48 -14.25 -5.34 9.72
N ARG A 49 -14.77 -6.55 9.96
CA ARG A 49 -13.96 -7.78 9.91
C ARG A 49 -13.46 -8.08 8.51
N GLU A 50 -14.32 -7.93 7.50
CA GLU A 50 -13.93 -8.10 6.10
C GLU A 50 -12.87 -7.08 5.69
N LEU A 51 -13.07 -5.81 6.05
CA LEU A 51 -12.11 -4.74 5.81
C LEU A 51 -10.76 -5.02 6.50
N SER A 52 -10.77 -5.48 7.74
CA SER A 52 -9.54 -5.88 8.45
C SER A 52 -8.82 -7.02 7.75
N ALA A 53 -9.55 -8.06 7.33
CA ALA A 53 -8.97 -9.20 6.62
C ALA A 53 -8.40 -8.80 5.25
N LEU A 54 -9.05 -7.88 4.55
CA LEU A 54 -8.58 -7.35 3.27
C LEU A 54 -7.32 -6.48 3.45
N THR A 55 -7.32 -5.62 4.47
CA THR A 55 -6.16 -4.77 4.80
C THR A 55 -4.93 -5.61 5.11
N GLU A 56 -5.09 -6.72 5.85
CA GLU A 56 -3.99 -7.63 6.15
C GLU A 56 -3.42 -8.29 4.89
N LYS A 57 -4.28 -8.73 3.96
CA LYS A 57 -3.81 -9.29 2.68
C LYS A 57 -3.03 -8.26 1.87
N ILE A 58 -3.48 -7.01 1.85
CA ILE A 58 -2.80 -5.92 1.13
C ILE A 58 -1.44 -5.62 1.77
N ARG A 59 -1.37 -5.58 3.11
CA ARG A 59 -0.11 -5.40 3.85
C ARG A 59 0.92 -6.46 3.46
N ILE A 60 0.52 -7.73 3.43
CA ILE A 60 1.40 -8.83 3.03
C ILE A 60 1.84 -8.68 1.57
N ALA A 61 0.94 -8.29 0.66
CA ALA A 61 1.27 -8.09 -0.75
C ALA A 61 2.31 -6.96 -0.94
N ILE A 62 2.18 -5.86 -0.21
CA ILE A 62 3.12 -4.73 -0.24
C ILE A 62 4.50 -5.16 0.31
N ALA A 63 4.54 -5.90 1.41
CA ALA A 63 5.78 -6.44 1.95
C ALA A 63 6.50 -7.36 0.95
N LEU A 64 5.75 -8.24 0.27
CA LEU A 64 6.31 -9.11 -0.76
C LEU A 64 6.82 -8.33 -1.98
N HIS A 65 6.11 -7.29 -2.40
CA HIS A 65 6.53 -6.42 -3.50
C HIS A 65 7.83 -5.69 -3.15
N THR A 66 7.87 -5.02 -2.01
CA THR A 66 9.04 -4.24 -1.55
C THR A 66 10.28 -5.11 -1.36
N ASP A 67 10.13 -6.31 -0.79
CA ASP A 67 11.22 -7.29 -0.69
C ASP A 67 11.72 -7.73 -2.07
N SER A 68 10.81 -8.00 -3.00
CA SER A 68 11.15 -8.36 -4.38
C SER A 68 11.89 -7.23 -5.11
N VAL A 69 11.48 -5.97 -4.91
CA VAL A 69 12.15 -4.78 -5.46
C VAL A 69 13.56 -4.68 -4.88
N SER A 70 13.70 -4.72 -3.55
CA SER A 70 14.98 -4.65 -2.85
C SER A 70 15.94 -5.75 -3.31
N SER A 71 15.48 -7.01 -3.28
CA SER A 71 16.25 -8.18 -3.71
C SER A 71 16.71 -8.08 -5.15
N THR A 72 15.83 -7.65 -6.07
CA THR A 72 16.19 -7.44 -7.48
C THR A 72 17.24 -6.34 -7.62
N GLN A 73 17.08 -5.21 -6.94
CA GLN A 73 18.07 -4.14 -6.97
C GLN A 73 19.43 -4.58 -6.41
N MET A 74 19.45 -5.34 -5.30
CA MET A 74 20.67 -5.87 -4.70
C MET A 74 21.43 -6.78 -5.67
N VAL A 75 20.74 -7.71 -6.35
CA VAL A 75 21.36 -8.59 -7.35
C VAL A 75 21.88 -7.77 -8.53
N ARG A 76 21.09 -6.83 -9.07
CA ARG A 76 21.47 -6.01 -10.22
C ARG A 76 22.63 -5.04 -9.95
N LYS A 77 22.88 -4.69 -8.69
CA LYS A 77 24.04 -3.89 -8.27
C LYS A 77 25.37 -4.67 -8.30
N LYS A 78 25.35 -6.01 -8.30
CA LYS A 78 26.57 -6.84 -8.28
C LYS A 78 27.42 -6.63 -9.54
N PHE A 79 28.73 -6.58 -9.37
CA PHE A 79 29.69 -6.32 -10.47
C PHE A 79 29.52 -7.30 -11.63
N ILE A 80 29.46 -8.60 -11.36
CA ILE A 80 29.30 -9.65 -12.38
C ILE A 80 28.01 -9.43 -13.20
N VAL A 81 26.89 -9.11 -12.54
CA VAL A 81 25.61 -8.88 -13.21
C VAL A 81 25.69 -7.68 -14.16
N ARG A 82 26.43 -6.62 -13.77
CA ARG A 82 26.63 -5.42 -14.59
C ARG A 82 27.63 -5.67 -15.73
N ALA A 83 28.77 -6.29 -15.44
CA ALA A 83 29.84 -6.54 -16.40
C ALA A 83 29.37 -7.44 -17.55
N PHE A 84 28.59 -8.48 -17.23
CA PHE A 84 28.04 -9.40 -18.23
C PHE A 84 26.62 -9.02 -18.69
N ARG A 85 26.09 -7.86 -18.27
CA ARG A 85 24.75 -7.36 -18.63
C ARG A 85 23.62 -8.40 -18.42
N LEU A 86 23.73 -9.19 -17.35
CA LEU A 86 22.81 -10.32 -17.10
C LEU A 86 21.37 -9.89 -16.81
N ALA A 87 21.15 -8.63 -16.45
CA ALA A 87 19.82 -8.06 -16.19
C ALA A 87 19.12 -7.49 -17.45
N GLY A 88 19.77 -7.53 -18.62
CA GLY A 88 19.20 -7.02 -19.86
C GLY A 88 18.94 -5.51 -19.86
N THR A 89 17.85 -5.08 -20.51
CA THR A 89 17.43 -3.67 -20.68
C THR A 89 16.25 -3.27 -19.81
N ALA A 90 15.78 -4.16 -18.93
CA ALA A 90 14.63 -3.88 -18.09
C ALA A 90 14.92 -2.68 -17.14
N PRO A 91 13.98 -1.73 -16.96
CA PRO A 91 14.12 -0.65 -16.00
C PRO A 91 14.31 -1.20 -14.58
N LEU A 92 14.90 -0.41 -13.68
CA LEU A 92 15.01 -0.81 -12.27
C LEU A 92 13.61 -0.80 -11.64
N PRO A 93 13.25 -1.85 -10.88
CA PRO A 93 12.00 -1.83 -10.14
C PRO A 93 12.06 -0.75 -9.06
N VAL A 94 10.93 -0.10 -8.80
CA VAL A 94 10.78 0.99 -7.83
C VAL A 94 9.64 0.66 -6.88
N THR A 95 9.72 1.17 -5.66
CA THR A 95 8.61 1.17 -4.70
C THR A 95 7.79 2.43 -4.88
N TYR A 96 6.54 2.39 -4.44
CA TYR A 96 5.62 3.53 -4.48
C TYR A 96 5.50 4.21 -3.12
N GLU A 97 5.04 5.47 -3.11
CA GLU A 97 4.91 6.27 -1.89
C GLU A 97 3.94 5.65 -0.88
N PHE A 98 2.84 5.04 -1.34
CA PHE A 98 1.88 4.38 -0.44
C PHE A 98 2.44 3.14 0.27
N GLU A 99 3.57 2.59 -0.20
CA GLU A 99 4.17 1.36 0.35
C GLU A 99 5.05 1.64 1.56
N SER A 100 5.51 2.89 1.76
CA SER A 100 6.35 3.24 2.90
C SER A 100 5.58 3.27 4.23
N ASP A 101 4.27 3.53 4.18
CA ASP A 101 3.42 3.67 5.37
C ASP A 101 3.02 2.31 6.01
N VAL A 102 3.49 1.21 5.42
CA VAL A 102 3.11 -0.16 5.81
C VAL A 102 4.16 -0.84 6.71
N LEU A 103 5.36 -0.27 6.80
CA LEU A 103 6.50 -0.77 7.61
C LEU A 103 6.58 -0.07 8.98
#